data_AF-A0A0R3Q9Z0-F1
#
_entry.id   AF-A0A0R3Q9Z0-F1
#
_cell.length_a   1.000
_cell.length_b   1.000
_cell.length_c   1.000
_cell.angle_alpha   90.00
_cell.angle_beta   90.00
_cell.angle_gamma   90.00
#
_symmetry.space_group_name_H-M   'P 1'
#
loop_
_entity.id
_entity.type
_entity.pdbx_description
1 polymer ?
#
loop_
_entity_poly.entity_id
_entity_poly.type
_entity_poly.pdbx_seq_one_letter_code
_entity_poly.pdbx_strand_id
1 'polypeptide(L)'
;MVATAKLSPNDEVTATLLLDSREVACTDSRPVSQQAWDQHFSIDLDRSKELEIEIRYRDWRSICAFTIVKLGDIVEPSERAGMVLNLEPQGDLFAEVCTN
;
A
#
# COMPACT_ATOMS: atom_id res chain seq x y z
N MET A 1 9.65 -17.90 16.63
CA MET A 1 8.58 -16.97 17.04
C MET A 1 8.69 -15.77 16.14
N VAL A 2 7.93 -15.72 15.04
CA VAL A 2 7.90 -14.52 14.19
C VAL A 2 7.03 -13.52 14.95
N ALA A 3 7.65 -12.52 15.57
CA ALA A 3 6.91 -11.46 16.20
C ALA A 3 6.20 -10.67 15.09
N THR A 4 4.88 -10.82 15.00
CA THR A 4 4.03 -9.90 14.25
C THR A 4 4.13 -8.55 14.94
N ALA A 5 5.01 -7.68 14.44
CA ALA A 5 5.21 -6.36 15.02
C ALA A 5 3.90 -5.57 14.91
N LYS A 6 3.30 -5.26 16.07
CA LYS A 6 2.11 -4.42 16.15
C LYS A 6 2.56 -2.98 15.99
N LEU A 7 2.16 -2.34 14.89
CA LEU A 7 2.45 -0.94 14.60
C LEU A 7 2.04 -0.05 15.79
N SER A 8 2.96 0.77 16.29
CA SER A 8 2.64 1.76 17.33
C SER A 8 2.29 3.11 16.70
N PRO A 9 1.45 3.95 17.34
CA PRO A 9 1.09 5.27 16.81
C PRO A 9 2.27 6.25 16.67
N ASN A 10 3.39 5.96 17.34
CA ASN A 10 4.61 6.77 17.26
C ASN A 10 5.59 6.25 16.20
N ASP A 11 5.36 5.06 15.63
CA ASP A 11 6.21 4.58 14.55
C ASP A 11 5.90 5.39 13.28
N GLU A 12 6.95 5.86 12.63
CA GLU A 12 6.84 6.46 11.31
C GLU A 12 6.92 5.37 10.24
N VAL A 13 5.95 5.38 9.32
CA VAL A 13 5.82 4.40 8.25
C VAL A 13 5.66 5.06 6.89
N THR A 14 6.04 4.33 5.85
CA THR A 14 5.75 4.65 4.44
C THR A 14 4.98 3.51 3.80
N ALA A 15 4.25 3.81 2.73
CA ALA A 15 3.68 2.84 1.82
C ALA A 15 4.47 2.89 0.50
N THR A 16 5.08 1.78 0.11
CA THR A 16 5.80 1.63 -1.16
C THR A 16 4.92 0.86 -2.14
N LEU A 17 4.74 1.38 -3.34
CA LEU A 17 3.93 0.78 -4.39
C LEU A 17 4.86 0.13 -5.42
N LEU A 18 4.65 -1.15 -5.69
CA LEU A 18 5.43 -1.94 -6.62
C LEU A 18 4.54 -2.56 -7.70
N LEU A 19 4.88 -2.36 -8.96
CA LEU A 19 4.28 -3.08 -10.09
C LEU A 19 5.18 -4.23 -10.49
N ASP A 20 4.65 -5.46 -10.43
CA ASP A 20 5.40 -6.71 -10.65
C ASP A 20 6.78 -6.69 -9.94
N SER A 21 6.79 -6.32 -8.66
CA SER A 21 7.99 -6.18 -7.81
C SER A 21 8.97 -5.05 -8.18
N ARG A 22 8.59 -4.12 -9.06
CA ARG A 22 9.36 -2.89 -9.32
C ARG A 22 8.71 -1.70 -8.62
N GLU A 23 9.45 -1.06 -7.72
CA GLU A 23 9.01 0.19 -7.08
C GLU A 23 8.70 1.28 -8.12
N VAL A 24 7.51 1.86 -8.01
CA VAL A 24 7.01 2.92 -8.90
C VAL A 24 6.62 4.19 -8.14
N ALA A 25 6.30 4.07 -6.84
CA ALA A 25 5.97 5.20 -5.99
C ALA A 25 6.19 4.86 -4.51
N CYS A 26 6.34 5.88 -3.67
CA CYS A 26 6.45 5.75 -2.22
C CYS A 26 5.85 6.98 -1.57
N THR A 27 5.15 6.79 -0.44
CA THR A 27 4.58 7.92 0.32
C THR A 27 5.60 8.63 1.21
N ASP A 28 5.26 9.83 1.66
CA ASP A 28 5.98 10.48 2.76
C ASP A 28 5.94 9.62 4.03
N SER A 29 6.97 9.73 4.86
CA SER A 29 6.96 9.07 6.16
C SER A 29 6.03 9.79 7.13
N ARG A 30 5.10 9.04 7.73
CA ARG A 30 4.05 9.57 8.61
C ARG A 30 3.81 8.64 9.80
N PRO A 31 3.43 9.17 10.98
CA PRO A 31 2.99 8.34 12.08
C PRO A 31 1.79 7.47 11.70
N VAL A 32 1.73 6.24 12.24
CA VAL A 32 0.64 5.30 11.98
C VAL A 32 -0.70 5.91 12.40
N SER A 33 -1.62 6.05 11.44
CA SER A 33 -2.99 6.53 11.66
C SER A 33 -3.90 6.08 10.52
N GLN A 34 -5.23 6.20 10.68
CA GLN A 34 -6.19 5.82 9.64
C GLN A 34 -6.08 6.67 8.36
N GLN A 35 -5.50 7.87 8.46
CA GLN A 35 -5.35 8.82 7.35
C GLN A 35 -3.92 9.35 7.30
N ALA A 36 -2.95 8.43 7.32
CA ALA A 36 -1.55 8.80 7.46
C ALA A 36 -1.03 9.68 6.30
N TRP A 37 -1.44 9.38 5.05
CA TRP A 37 -0.79 9.95 3.87
C TRP A 37 -1.64 10.91 3.04
N ASP A 38 -2.88 10.54 2.67
CA ASP A 38 -3.73 11.32 1.75
C ASP A 38 -2.97 11.77 0.47
N GLN A 39 -2.08 10.90 -0.03
CA GLN A 39 -1.26 11.15 -1.22
C GLN A 39 -1.82 10.41 -2.43
N HIS A 40 -1.71 11.06 -3.59
CA HIS A 40 -2.22 10.55 -4.86
C HIS A 40 -1.07 10.32 -5.83
N PHE A 41 -1.08 9.18 -6.53
CA PHE A 41 -0.11 8.82 -7.55
C PHE A 41 -0.82 8.48 -8.85
N SER A 42 -0.21 8.86 -9.97
CA SER A 42 -0.58 8.39 -11.31
C SER A 42 0.50 7.44 -11.79
N ILE A 43 0.15 6.19 -12.03
CA ILE A 43 1.09 5.11 -12.34
C ILE A 43 0.64 4.45 -13.63
N ASP A 44 1.57 4.32 -14.58
CA ASP A 44 1.34 3.58 -15.82
C ASP A 44 1.43 2.07 -15.56
N LEU A 45 0.32 1.36 -15.79
CA LEU A 45 0.23 -0.07 -15.52
C LEU A 45 0.94 -0.94 -16.58
N ASP A 46 1.22 -0.42 -17.78
CA ASP A 46 1.81 -1.17 -18.91
C ASP A 46 1.20 -2.58 -19.07
N ARG A 47 2.02 -3.64 -19.08
CA ARG A 47 1.61 -5.06 -19.11
C ARG A 47 1.61 -5.70 -17.72
N SER A 48 1.68 -4.88 -16.67
CA SER A 48 1.73 -5.38 -15.31
C SER A 48 0.44 -6.05 -14.91
N LYS A 49 0.56 -6.97 -13.95
CA LYS A 49 -0.56 -7.82 -13.53
C LYS A 49 -0.87 -7.63 -12.06
N GLU A 50 0.11 -7.22 -11.27
CA GLU A 50 0.01 -7.14 -9.83
C GLU A 50 0.55 -5.81 -9.32
N LEU A 51 -0.21 -5.19 -8.43
CA LEU A 51 0.22 -4.08 -7.59
C LEU A 51 0.46 -4.63 -6.19
N GLU A 52 1.71 -4.61 -5.76
CA GLU A 52 2.09 -4.87 -4.39
C GLU A 52 2.22 -3.53 -3.65
N ILE A 53 1.67 -3.48 -2.43
CA ILE A 53 1.81 -2.33 -1.54
C ILE A 53 2.45 -2.82 -0.26
N GLU A 54 3.64 -2.30 0.04
CA GLU A 54 4.39 -2.64 1.24
C GLU A 54 4.35 -1.48 2.24
N ILE A 55 3.97 -1.76 3.47
CA ILE A 55 4.11 -0.83 4.59
C ILE A 55 5.45 -1.08 5.25
N ARG A 56 6.29 -0.04 5.30
CA ARG A 56 7.67 -0.11 5.81
C ARG A 56 7.84 0.81 6.99
N TYR A 57 8.56 0.35 8.02
CA TYR A 57 9.08 1.25 9.04
C TYR A 57 10.14 2.16 8.41
N ARG A 58 10.22 3.41 8.88
CA ARG A 58 11.30 4.33 8.49
C ARG A 58 12.66 3.92 9.07
N ASP A 59 12.66 3.11 10.13
CA ASP A 59 13.87 2.66 10.79
C ASP A 59 14.35 1.30 10.26
N TRP A 60 15.26 0.66 10.99
CA TRP A 60 15.90 -0.59 10.59
C TRP A 60 14.96 -1.81 10.57
N ARG A 61 13.70 -1.68 11.00
CA ARG A 61 12.77 -2.81 11.20
C ARG A 61 12.18 -3.38 9.89
N SER A 62 12.55 -2.85 8.72
CA SER A 62 12.12 -3.32 7.39
C SER A 62 10.58 -3.27 7.18
N ILE A 63 10.06 -4.07 6.24
CA ILE A 63 8.63 -4.20 5.93
C ILE A 63 7.90 -4.77 7.15
N CYS A 64 6.78 -4.14 7.52
CA CYS A 64 5.95 -4.57 8.63
C CYS A 64 4.67 -5.28 8.18
N ALA A 65 4.15 -4.91 7.02
CA ALA A 65 2.96 -5.50 6.44
C ALA A 65 2.94 -5.24 4.93
N PHE A 66 2.18 -6.03 4.19
CA PHE A 66 2.04 -5.85 2.74
C PHE A 66 0.70 -6.40 2.24
N THR A 67 0.32 -6.04 1.02
CA THR A 67 -0.78 -6.67 0.29
C THR A 67 -0.48 -6.70 -1.19
N ILE A 68 -1.04 -7.67 -1.90
CA ILE A 68 -0.89 -7.82 -3.35
C ILE A 68 -2.28 -7.81 -3.97
N VAL A 69 -2.47 -6.90 -4.91
CA VAL A 69 -3.73 -6.68 -5.62
C VAL A 69 -3.52 -7.07 -7.08
N LYS A 70 -4.36 -7.95 -7.60
CA LYS A 70 -4.36 -8.25 -9.03
C LYS A 70 -4.99 -7.08 -9.76
N LEU A 71 -4.27 -6.51 -10.72
CA LEU A 71 -4.74 -5.37 -11.50
C LEU A 71 -6.01 -5.71 -12.28
N GLY A 72 -6.18 -6.96 -12.72
CA GLY A 72 -7.40 -7.43 -13.36
C GLY A 72 -8.65 -7.37 -12.48
N ASP A 73 -8.51 -7.34 -11.16
CA ASP A 73 -9.62 -7.30 -10.20
C ASP A 73 -10.03 -5.85 -9.84
N ILE A 74 -9.15 -4.87 -10.07
CA ILE A 74 -9.39 -3.44 -9.74
C ILE A 74 -9.68 -2.56 -10.96
N VAL A 75 -9.46 -3.05 -12.17
CA VAL A 75 -9.82 -2.34 -13.41
C VAL A 75 -11.31 -2.59 -13.67
N GLU A 76 -12.17 -1.97 -12.86
CA GLU A 76 -13.59 -1.82 -13.20
C GLU A 76 -13.78 -0.53 -14.03
N PRO A 77 -14.51 -0.55 -15.16
CA PRO A 77 -14.64 0.60 -16.06
C PRO A 77 -15.44 1.82 -15.56
N SER A 78 -15.75 1.96 -14.27
CA SER A 78 -16.56 3.10 -13.82
C SER A 78 -16.46 3.40 -12.32
N GLU A 79 -16.27 4.69 -12.03
CA GLU A 79 -16.27 5.36 -10.72
C GLU A 79 -15.05 5.08 -9.82
N ARG A 80 -14.65 6.10 -9.04
CA ARG A 80 -13.59 5.98 -8.03
C ARG A 80 -14.03 4.94 -6.99
N ALA A 81 -13.60 3.70 -7.14
CA ALA A 81 -13.91 2.65 -6.20
C ALA A 81 -12.95 2.78 -5.01
N GLY A 82 -13.45 3.29 -3.88
CA GLY A 82 -12.77 3.18 -2.60
C GLY A 82 -12.74 1.71 -2.17
N MET A 83 -11.56 1.19 -1.87
CA MET A 83 -11.35 -0.20 -1.47
C MET A 83 -10.59 -0.30 -0.16
N VAL A 84 -10.98 -1.28 0.67
CA VAL A 84 -10.24 -1.66 1.87
C VAL A 84 -9.42 -2.91 1.53
N LEU A 85 -8.10 -2.77 1.56
CA LEU A 85 -7.15 -3.83 1.32
C LEU A 85 -6.66 -4.38 2.65
N ASN A 86 -6.74 -5.71 2.79
CA ASN A 86 -6.30 -6.39 4.00
C ASN A 86 -4.79 -6.60 3.88
N LEU A 87 -4.04 -6.17 4.89
CA LEU A 87 -2.60 -6.31 4.95
C LEU A 87 -2.24 -7.59 5.69
N GLU A 88 -1.24 -8.31 5.18
CA GLU A 88 -0.60 -9.43 5.84
C GLU A 88 0.63 -8.95 6.60
N PRO A 89 0.85 -9.34 7.86
CA PRO A 89 0.04 -10.28 8.66
C PRO A 89 -1.16 -9.63 9.37
N GLN A 90 -1.29 -8.31 9.35
CA GLN A 90 -2.38 -7.57 9.99
C GLN A 90 -2.49 -6.14 9.47
N GLY A 91 -3.69 -5.57 9.58
CA GLY A 91 -3.99 -4.17 9.30
C GLY A 91 -4.86 -3.99 8.07
N ASP A 92 -5.44 -2.81 7.94
CA ASP A 92 -6.27 -2.42 6.81
C ASP A 92 -5.66 -1.19 6.15
N LEU A 93 -5.64 -1.18 4.82
CA LEU A 93 -5.25 -0.04 4.01
C LEU A 93 -6.45 0.40 3.18
N PHE A 94 -6.88 1.64 3.35
CA PHE A 94 -7.86 2.25 2.46
C PHE A 94 -7.14 2.87 1.25
N ALA A 95 -7.60 2.56 0.05
CA ALA A 95 -7.10 3.10 -1.20
C ALA A 95 -8.27 3.48 -2.12
N GLU A 96 -8.11 4.57 -2.86
CA GLU A 96 -9.02 4.93 -3.95
C GLU A 96 -8.30 4.69 -5.27
N VAL A 97 -8.92 3.90 -6.16
CA VAL A 97 -8.37 3.63 -7.49
C VAL A 97 -9.20 4.36 -8.53
N CYS A 98 -8.51 5.10 -9.39
CA CYS A 98 -9.10 5.78 -10.54
C CYS A 98 -8.44 5.21 -11.80
N THR A 99 -9.24 4.64 -12.70
CA THR A 99 -8.82 4.38 -14.09
C THR A 99 -9.25 5.59 -14.93
N ASN A 100 -8.36 6.10 -15.77
CA ASN A 100 -8.62 7.24 -16.65
C ASN A 100 -8.72 6.80 -18.11
#